data_AF-A0A959HWW8-F1
#
_entry.id   AF-A0A959HWW8-F1
#
_cell.length_a   1.000
_cell.length_b   1.000
_cell.length_c   1.000
_cell.angle_alpha   90.00
_cell.angle_beta   90.00
_cell.angle_gamma   90.00
#
_symmetry.space_group_name_H-M   'P 1'
#
loop_
_entity.id
_entity.type
_entity.pdbx_description
1 polymer ?
#
loop_
_entity_poly.entity_id
_entity_poly.type
_entity_poly.pdbx_seq_one_letter_code
_entity_poly.pdbx_strand_id
1 'polypeptide(L)'
;GLRGCRLGLLFPEIYGMQVRAIIEAAVGVGAEGLPVEPEIMIPLVGHEEELRAARDHLCEVAQAVLAERNSTLGFRIGTMIEIPRACLIADRLAELAEFFSFGTNDLTQMTFGYSRDDAEGRFLQRYLEGIIVHGALRPILPRNPFEVLDREGVGELMRIAVRKAREVRPEIKLGVCGEHGG
;
A
#
# COMPACT_ATOMS: atom_id res chain seq x y z
N GLY A 1 4.10 -13.27 6.06
CA GLY A 1 5.37 -13.62 6.71
C GLY A 1 6.14 -12.37 7.10
N LEU A 2 7.45 -12.53 7.33
CA LEU A 2 8.37 -11.45 7.69
C LEU A 2 8.80 -10.65 6.45
N ARG A 3 8.04 -9.59 6.13
CA ARG A 3 8.27 -8.65 5.01
C ARG A 3 7.58 -7.32 5.29
N GLY A 4 7.80 -6.32 4.43
CA GLY A 4 7.16 -4.99 4.53
C GLY A 4 7.46 -4.30 5.85
N CYS A 5 6.48 -3.60 6.42
CA CYS A 5 6.65 -2.88 7.69
C CYS A 5 7.17 -3.78 8.81
N ARG A 6 6.79 -5.07 8.84
CA ARG A 6 7.22 -6.02 9.89
C ARG A 6 8.72 -6.23 9.87
N LEU A 7 9.33 -6.29 8.69
CA LEU A 7 10.78 -6.40 8.56
C LEU A 7 11.44 -5.07 8.96
N GLY A 8 10.91 -3.94 8.46
CA GLY A 8 11.44 -2.62 8.77
C GLY A 8 11.33 -2.25 10.26
N LEU A 9 10.33 -2.74 10.97
CA LEU A 9 10.17 -2.52 12.41
C LEU A 9 11.13 -3.37 13.25
N LEU A 10 11.46 -4.59 12.80
CA LEU A 10 12.43 -5.45 13.50
C LEU A 10 13.88 -5.08 13.17
N PHE A 11 14.12 -4.52 12.00
CA PHE A 11 15.44 -4.10 11.50
C PHE A 11 15.36 -2.64 11.01
N PRO A 12 15.19 -1.66 11.93
CA PRO A 12 14.93 -0.25 11.60
C PRO A 12 16.04 0.42 10.79
N GLU A 13 17.26 -0.11 10.82
CA GLU A 13 18.39 0.33 10.01
C GLU A 13 18.13 0.21 8.50
N ILE A 14 17.32 -0.76 8.06
CA ILE A 14 16.97 -0.93 6.64
C ILE A 14 16.15 0.27 6.16
N TYR A 15 15.10 0.60 6.91
CA TYR A 15 14.22 1.74 6.63
C TYR A 15 14.95 3.08 6.78
N GLY A 16 15.79 3.20 7.81
CA GLY A 16 16.62 4.39 8.01
C GLY A 16 17.58 4.63 6.85
N MET A 17 18.27 3.59 6.36
CA MET A 17 19.16 3.69 5.20
C MET A 17 18.39 4.14 3.94
N GLN A 18 17.22 3.54 3.67
CA GLN A 18 16.39 3.89 2.51
C GLN A 18 15.90 5.34 2.57
N VAL A 19 15.39 5.79 3.71
CA VAL A 19 14.89 7.16 3.87
C VAL A 19 16.01 8.18 3.79
N ARG A 20 17.17 7.91 4.40
CA ARG A 20 18.35 8.78 4.23
C ARG A 20 18.70 8.94 2.75
N ALA A 21 18.78 7.84 2.01
CA ALA A 21 19.10 7.89 0.57
C ALA A 21 18.08 8.71 -0.23
N ILE A 22 16.78 8.54 0.04
CA ILE A 22 15.70 9.30 -0.63
C ILE A 22 15.85 10.80 -0.35
N ILE A 23 16.02 11.18 0.92
CA ILE A 23 16.09 12.59 1.32
C ILE A 23 17.38 13.24 0.82
N GLU A 24 18.53 12.56 0.89
CA GLU A 24 19.79 13.08 0.35
C GLU A 24 19.70 13.33 -1.16
N ALA A 25 19.13 12.38 -1.91
CA ALA A 25 18.92 12.55 -3.34
C ALA A 25 17.98 13.72 -3.65
N ALA A 26 16.88 13.85 -2.91
CA ALA A 26 15.91 14.92 -3.11
C ALA A 26 16.48 16.30 -2.75
N VAL A 27 17.31 16.40 -1.70
CA VAL A 27 18.04 17.64 -1.39
C VAL A 27 19.02 17.99 -2.52
N GLY A 28 19.73 17.01 -3.06
CA GLY A 28 20.64 17.22 -4.19
C GLY A 28 19.92 17.77 -5.42
N VAL A 29 18.83 17.13 -5.84
CA VAL A 29 18.00 17.57 -6.97
C VAL A 29 17.37 18.95 -6.70
N GLY A 30 16.91 19.21 -5.48
CA GLY A 30 16.36 20.51 -5.10
C GLY A 30 17.40 21.64 -5.18
N ALA A 31 18.67 21.37 -4.87
CA ALA A 31 19.76 22.34 -4.99
C ALA A 31 20.08 22.72 -6.45
N GLU A 32 19.72 21.87 -7.41
CA GLU A 32 19.78 22.16 -8.86
C GLU A 32 18.60 23.02 -9.34
N GLY A 33 17.67 23.40 -8.44
CA GLY A 33 16.50 24.21 -8.76
C GLY A 33 15.34 23.42 -9.36
N LEU A 34 15.41 22.08 -9.34
CA LEU A 34 14.35 21.21 -9.83
C LEU A 34 13.29 20.98 -8.74
N PRO A 35 11.98 21.07 -9.07
CA PRO A 35 10.94 20.80 -8.10
C PRO A 35 10.92 19.32 -7.72
N VAL A 36 11.03 19.05 -6.43
CA VAL A 36 11.01 17.68 -5.88
C VAL A 36 10.31 17.69 -4.53
N GLU A 37 9.41 16.73 -4.33
CA GLU A 37 8.70 16.52 -3.07
C GLU A 37 8.52 15.00 -2.88
N PRO A 38 9.39 14.34 -2.08
CA PRO A 38 9.33 12.89 -1.91
C PRO A 38 8.05 12.43 -1.20
N GLU A 39 7.45 11.35 -1.70
CA GLU A 39 6.38 10.61 -1.05
C GLU A 39 6.92 9.24 -0.61
N ILE A 40 7.05 9.02 0.70
CA ILE A 40 7.60 7.80 1.29
C ILE A 40 6.44 6.92 1.77
N MET A 41 6.32 5.71 1.24
CA MET A 41 5.19 4.83 1.50
C MET A 41 5.60 3.58 2.29
N ILE A 42 4.88 3.32 3.38
CA ILE A 42 5.10 2.13 4.22
C ILE A 42 4.20 0.97 3.73
N PRO A 43 4.76 -0.20 3.37
CA PRO A 43 3.98 -1.34 2.88
C PRO A 43 3.49 -2.27 4.00
N LEU A 44 2.43 -3.03 3.70
CA LEU A 44 1.86 -4.13 4.50
C LEU A 44 1.38 -3.76 5.90
N VAL A 45 1.09 -2.48 6.12
CA VAL A 45 0.48 -2.01 7.36
C VAL A 45 -0.87 -2.68 7.56
N GLY A 46 -1.06 -3.29 8.73
CA GLY A 46 -2.35 -3.84 9.16
C GLY A 46 -2.82 -3.25 10.49
N HIS A 47 -1.97 -2.53 11.22
CA HIS A 47 -2.23 -1.96 12.53
C HIS A 47 -1.74 -0.51 12.65
N GLU A 48 -2.43 0.31 13.45
CA GLU A 48 -2.07 1.73 13.66
C GLU A 48 -0.67 1.90 14.24
N GLU A 49 -0.33 1.10 15.26
CA GLU A 49 1.03 1.11 15.85
C GLU A 49 2.14 0.64 14.90
N GLU A 50 1.85 -0.21 13.91
CA GLU A 50 2.85 -0.54 12.88
C GLU A 50 3.18 0.71 12.04
N LEU A 51 2.16 1.48 11.67
CA LEU A 51 2.34 2.72 10.91
C LEU A 51 2.98 3.81 11.77
N ARG A 52 2.53 3.99 13.02
CA ARG A 52 3.05 5.00 13.94
C ARG A 52 4.54 4.80 14.19
N ALA A 53 4.94 3.60 14.62
CA ALA A 53 6.33 3.30 14.94
C ALA A 53 7.25 3.45 13.71
N ALA A 54 6.80 2.97 12.53
CA ALA A 54 7.56 3.14 11.30
C ALA A 54 7.67 4.63 10.92
N ARG A 55 6.55 5.35 10.87
CA ARG A 55 6.52 6.78 10.50
C ARG A 55 7.42 7.61 11.42
N ASP A 56 7.33 7.42 12.73
CA ASP A 56 8.07 8.23 13.70
C ASP A 56 9.58 8.05 13.50
N HIS A 57 10.05 6.81 13.36
CA HIS A 57 11.44 6.51 13.02
C HIS A 57 11.88 7.12 11.67
N LEU A 58 11.04 7.01 10.64
CA LEU A 58 11.36 7.59 9.32
C LEU A 58 11.43 9.12 9.36
N CYS A 59 10.53 9.77 10.10
CA CYS A 59 10.54 11.21 10.32
C CYS A 59 11.83 11.65 11.02
N GLU A 60 12.24 10.95 12.07
CA GLU A 60 13.49 11.24 12.81
C GLU A 60 14.71 11.19 11.87
N VAL A 61 14.82 10.14 11.06
CA VAL A 61 15.91 9.98 10.10
C VAL A 61 15.87 11.08 9.03
N ALA A 62 14.71 11.36 8.45
CA ALA A 62 14.56 12.40 7.44
C ALA A 62 14.93 13.79 7.98
N GLN A 63 14.45 14.14 9.18
CA GLN A 63 14.75 15.41 9.83
C GLN A 63 16.24 15.56 10.17
N ALA A 64 16.90 14.49 10.62
CA ALA A 64 18.35 14.50 10.86
C ALA A 64 19.13 14.82 9.58
N VAL A 65 18.78 14.19 8.45
CA VAL A 65 19.41 14.45 7.15
C VAL A 65 19.16 15.88 6.68
N LEU A 66 17.92 16.38 6.81
CA LEU A 66 17.59 17.76 6.44
C LEU A 66 18.40 18.77 7.26
N ALA A 67 18.57 18.53 8.57
CA ALA A 67 19.39 19.36 9.43
C ALA A 67 20.89 19.31 9.05
N GLU A 68 21.44 18.11 8.82
CA GLU A 68 22.83 17.93 8.35
C GLU A 68 23.11 18.69 7.04
N ARG A 69 22.10 18.79 6.16
CA ARG A 69 22.20 19.45 4.85
C ARG A 69 21.72 20.90 4.86
N ASN A 70 21.28 21.44 6.00
CA ASN A 70 20.64 22.77 6.11
C ASN A 70 19.51 22.99 5.08
N SER A 71 18.69 21.96 4.84
CA SER A 71 17.59 21.99 3.88
C SER A 71 16.23 22.05 4.57
N THR A 72 15.28 22.75 3.95
CA THR A 72 13.87 22.81 4.36
C THR A 72 12.95 22.04 3.42
N LEU A 73 13.51 21.11 2.64
CA LEU A 73 12.76 20.28 1.71
C LEU A 73 11.61 19.55 2.42
N GLY A 74 10.40 19.67 1.88
CA GLY A 74 9.23 18.93 2.36
C GLY A 74 9.22 17.49 1.84
N PHE A 75 8.62 16.59 2.62
CA PHE A 75 8.33 15.22 2.23
C PHE A 75 7.01 14.79 2.88
N ARG A 76 6.39 13.75 2.33
CA ARG A 76 5.16 13.18 2.87
C ARG A 76 5.34 11.72 3.22
N ILE A 77 4.70 11.27 4.29
CA ILE A 77 4.62 9.85 4.64
C ILE A 77 3.20 9.33 4.45
N GLY A 78 3.09 8.24 3.70
CA GLY A 78 1.84 7.54 3.46
C GLY A 78 1.96 6.04 3.70
N THR A 79 0.89 5.32 3.42
CA THR A 79 0.87 3.86 3.58
C THR A 79 0.22 3.19 2.38
N MET A 80 0.69 1.98 2.08
CA MET A 80 -0.04 1.10 1.18
C MET A 80 -1.26 0.53 1.90
N ILE A 81 -2.40 0.50 1.22
CA ILE A 81 -3.64 -0.14 1.68
C ILE A 81 -3.80 -1.44 0.88
N GLU A 82 -3.23 -2.50 1.44
CA GLU A 82 -3.12 -3.82 0.81
C GLU A 82 -3.44 -4.98 1.76
N ILE A 83 -3.77 -4.67 3.01
CA ILE A 83 -4.23 -5.63 4.02
C ILE A 83 -5.71 -5.36 4.29
N PRO A 84 -6.62 -6.35 4.24
CA PRO A 84 -8.05 -6.14 4.49
C PRO A 84 -8.33 -5.42 5.80
N ARG A 85 -7.57 -5.72 6.87
CA ARG A 85 -7.68 -5.01 8.16
C ARG A 85 -7.41 -3.51 8.03
N ALA A 86 -6.42 -3.10 7.23
CA ALA A 86 -6.11 -1.69 7.00
C ALA A 86 -7.28 -0.94 6.38
N CYS A 87 -8.01 -1.57 5.47
CA CYS A 87 -9.24 -0.99 4.91
C CYS A 87 -10.31 -0.74 5.97
N LEU A 88 -10.46 -1.66 6.93
CA LEU A 88 -11.47 -1.58 7.99
C LEU A 88 -11.15 -0.53 9.07
N ILE A 89 -9.87 -0.21 9.27
CA ILE A 89 -9.40 0.79 10.26
C ILE A 89 -8.77 2.03 9.59
N ALA A 90 -9.13 2.30 8.34
CA ALA A 90 -8.53 3.35 7.52
C ALA A 90 -8.64 4.77 8.10
N ASP A 91 -9.66 5.01 8.94
CA ASP A 91 -9.82 6.23 9.73
C ASP A 91 -8.62 6.45 10.65
N ARG A 92 -8.23 5.44 11.43
CA ARG A 92 -7.07 5.53 12.34
C ARG A 92 -5.76 5.70 11.59
N LEU A 93 -5.62 5.03 10.44
CA LEU A 93 -4.43 5.16 9.61
C LEU A 93 -4.33 6.56 8.97
N ALA A 94 -5.45 7.18 8.62
CA ALA A 94 -5.50 8.52 8.01
C ALA A 94 -5.14 9.65 8.99
N GLU A 95 -5.20 9.41 10.30
CA GLU A 95 -4.62 10.32 11.31
C GLU A 95 -3.09 10.42 11.17
N LEU A 96 -2.45 9.35 10.69
CA LEU A 96 -0.99 9.22 10.66
C LEU A 96 -0.40 9.39 9.26
N ALA A 97 -1.11 8.95 8.23
CA ALA A 97 -0.67 8.97 6.83
C ALA A 97 -1.30 10.14 6.06
N GLU A 98 -0.49 10.74 5.18
CA GLU A 98 -0.89 11.87 4.35
C GLU A 98 -1.45 11.43 2.99
N PHE A 99 -1.20 10.19 2.61
CA PHE A 99 -1.75 9.57 1.41
C PHE A 99 -1.90 8.06 1.59
N PHE A 100 -2.83 7.47 0.82
CA PHE A 100 -2.94 6.02 0.65
C PHE A 100 -2.67 5.63 -0.80
N SER A 101 -2.02 4.49 -0.99
CA SER A 101 -1.98 3.79 -2.28
C SER A 101 -2.56 2.40 -2.13
N PHE A 102 -3.57 2.05 -2.91
CA PHE A 102 -4.14 0.71 -2.89
C PHE A 102 -3.22 -0.27 -3.62
N GLY A 103 -2.60 -1.19 -2.87
CA GLY A 103 -1.87 -2.34 -3.40
C GLY A 103 -2.85 -3.45 -3.76
N THR A 104 -3.55 -3.30 -4.88
CA THR A 104 -4.69 -4.16 -5.23
C THR A 104 -4.29 -5.61 -5.47
N ASN A 105 -3.06 -5.91 -5.89
CA ASN A 105 -2.60 -7.28 -6.04
C ASN A 105 -2.63 -8.02 -4.69
N ASP A 106 -1.94 -7.49 -3.68
CA ASP A 106 -1.92 -8.08 -2.34
C ASP A 106 -3.29 -8.01 -1.66
N LEU A 107 -4.07 -6.94 -1.89
CA LEU A 107 -5.44 -6.84 -1.38
C LEU A 107 -6.35 -7.92 -1.97
N THR A 108 -6.28 -8.17 -3.28
CA THR A 108 -7.01 -9.26 -3.94
C THR A 108 -6.59 -10.60 -3.37
N GLN A 109 -5.28 -10.87 -3.25
CA GLN A 109 -4.77 -12.13 -2.66
C GLN A 109 -5.38 -12.39 -1.29
N MET A 110 -5.36 -11.38 -0.41
CA MET A 110 -5.84 -11.52 0.97
C MET A 110 -7.37 -11.57 1.07
N THR A 111 -8.08 -10.91 0.15
CA THR A 111 -9.55 -10.89 0.14
C THR A 111 -10.13 -12.21 -0.38
N PHE A 112 -9.55 -12.75 -1.46
CA PHE A 112 -9.97 -14.04 -2.01
C PHE A 112 -9.36 -15.23 -1.27
N GLY A 113 -8.27 -15.02 -0.52
CA GLY A 113 -7.46 -16.09 0.03
C GLY A 113 -6.65 -16.83 -1.05
N TYR A 114 -6.28 -16.13 -2.13
CA TYR A 114 -5.56 -16.69 -3.27
C TYR A 114 -4.09 -16.29 -3.20
N SER A 115 -3.21 -17.29 -3.10
CA SER A 115 -1.81 -17.12 -3.52
C SER A 115 -1.81 -17.03 -5.04
N ARG A 116 -1.38 -15.90 -5.61
CA ARG A 116 -1.45 -15.67 -7.06
C ARG A 116 -0.70 -16.75 -7.84
N ASP A 117 0.55 -16.99 -7.45
CA ASP A 117 1.43 -17.98 -8.11
C ASP A 117 0.81 -19.38 -8.09
N ASP A 118 0.18 -19.76 -6.97
CA ASP A 118 -0.50 -21.06 -6.87
C ASP A 118 -1.85 -21.08 -7.61
N ALA A 119 -2.56 -19.95 -7.65
CA ALA A 119 -3.88 -19.88 -8.28
C ALA A 119 -3.76 -20.02 -9.80
N GLU A 120 -2.90 -19.19 -10.43
CA GLU A 120 -2.67 -19.16 -11.88
C GLU A 120 -2.19 -20.53 -12.39
N GLY A 121 -1.26 -21.16 -11.68
CA GLY A 121 -0.67 -22.45 -12.09
C GLY A 121 -1.52 -23.70 -11.81
N ARG A 122 -2.64 -23.60 -11.08
CA ARG A 122 -3.37 -24.80 -10.61
C ARG A 122 -4.86 -24.81 -10.93
N PHE A 123 -5.61 -23.81 -10.49
CA PHE A 123 -7.09 -23.88 -10.51
C PHE A 123 -7.77 -22.72 -11.21
N LEU A 124 -7.12 -21.55 -11.29
CA LEU A 124 -7.77 -20.31 -11.72
C LEU A 124 -8.32 -20.41 -13.13
N GLN A 125 -7.53 -20.95 -14.07
CA GLN A 125 -7.97 -21.18 -15.45
C GLN A 125 -9.26 -22.01 -15.52
N ARG A 126 -9.38 -23.07 -14.70
CA ARG A 126 -10.58 -23.90 -14.64
C ARG A 126 -11.77 -23.17 -14.03
N TYR A 127 -11.55 -22.26 -13.08
CA TYR A 127 -12.62 -21.42 -12.52
C TYR A 127 -13.16 -20.43 -13.56
N LEU A 128 -12.34 -20.01 -14.52
CA LEU A 128 -12.71 -19.11 -15.62
C LEU A 128 -13.39 -19.86 -16.77
N GLU A 129 -12.83 -21.00 -17.19
CA GLU A 129 -13.40 -21.84 -18.27
C GLU A 129 -14.67 -22.57 -17.83
N GLY A 130 -14.75 -22.91 -16.55
CA GLY A 130 -15.90 -23.52 -15.91
C GLY A 130 -15.63 -24.90 -15.33
N ILE A 131 -16.38 -25.22 -14.27
CA ILE A 131 -16.46 -26.56 -13.67
C ILE A 131 -17.93 -26.98 -13.56
N ILE A 132 -18.19 -28.26 -13.31
CA ILE A 132 -19.56 -28.74 -13.14
C ILE A 132 -20.12 -28.24 -11.81
N VAL A 133 -21.07 -27.32 -11.88
CA VAL A 133 -21.79 -26.76 -10.74
C VAL A 133 -23.29 -26.99 -10.98
N HIS A 134 -23.95 -27.67 -10.04
CA HIS A 134 -25.37 -28.03 -10.17
C HIS A 134 -25.71 -28.76 -11.49
N GLY A 135 -24.83 -29.65 -11.95
CA GLY A 135 -25.04 -30.47 -13.15
C GLY A 135 -24.78 -29.77 -14.49
N ALA A 136 -24.30 -28.53 -14.49
CA ALA A 136 -23.94 -27.80 -15.71
C ALA A 136 -22.52 -27.24 -15.61
N LEU A 137 -21.80 -27.17 -16.73
CA LEU A 137 -20.52 -26.49 -16.82
C LEU A 137 -20.76 -24.98 -16.64
N ARG A 138 -20.17 -24.38 -15.60
CA ARG A 138 -20.32 -22.96 -15.29
C ARG A 138 -18.99 -22.39 -14.78
N PRO A 139 -18.62 -21.16 -15.19
CA PRO A 139 -17.53 -20.44 -14.55
C PRO A 139 -17.87 -20.16 -13.08
N ILE A 140 -16.88 -20.33 -12.21
CA ILE A 140 -16.94 -19.86 -10.82
C ILE A 140 -16.61 -18.37 -10.76
N LEU A 141 -15.64 -17.93 -11.57
CA LEU A 141 -15.23 -16.53 -11.67
C LEU A 141 -15.51 -16.00 -13.08
N PRO A 142 -16.09 -14.80 -13.20
CA PRO A 142 -16.37 -14.22 -14.51
C PRO A 142 -15.11 -13.71 -15.21
N ARG A 143 -14.07 -13.33 -14.45
CA ARG A 143 -12.78 -12.78 -14.90
C ARG A 143 -11.68 -13.13 -13.91
N ASN A 144 -10.42 -13.06 -14.34
CA ASN A 144 -9.27 -13.18 -13.44
C ASN A 144 -9.25 -11.96 -12.49
N PRO A 145 -9.41 -12.14 -11.16
CA PRO A 145 -9.48 -11.03 -10.22
C PRO A 145 -8.13 -10.31 -9.99
N PHE A 146 -7.02 -10.85 -10.53
CA PHE A 146 -5.71 -10.20 -10.55
C PHE A 146 -5.49 -9.30 -11.77
N GLU A 147 -6.31 -9.45 -12.81
CA GLU A 147 -6.28 -8.61 -14.02
C GLU A 147 -7.43 -7.60 -14.01
N VAL A 148 -8.61 -8.02 -13.57
CA VAL A 148 -9.82 -7.19 -13.48
C VAL A 148 -10.22 -7.06 -12.03
N LEU A 149 -10.22 -5.82 -11.53
CA LEU A 149 -10.57 -5.54 -10.13
C LEU A 149 -11.96 -6.11 -9.80
N ASP A 150 -12.00 -7.01 -8.82
CA ASP A 150 -13.24 -7.46 -8.21
C ASP A 150 -13.92 -6.28 -7.50
N ARG A 151 -14.99 -5.76 -8.10
CA ARG A 151 -15.72 -4.60 -7.57
C ARG A 151 -16.62 -4.95 -6.40
N GLU A 152 -16.98 -6.22 -6.22
CA GLU A 152 -17.98 -6.64 -5.22
C GLU A 152 -17.32 -6.94 -3.88
N GLY A 153 -16.18 -7.63 -3.87
CA GLY A 153 -15.39 -7.90 -2.66
C GLY A 153 -14.28 -6.87 -2.44
N VAL A 154 -13.23 -6.94 -3.26
CA VAL A 154 -12.03 -6.08 -3.11
C VAL A 154 -12.40 -4.59 -3.22
N GLY A 155 -13.26 -4.25 -4.18
CA GLY A 155 -13.76 -2.90 -4.37
C GLY A 155 -14.58 -2.38 -3.19
N GLU A 156 -15.29 -3.24 -2.45
CA GLU A 156 -15.99 -2.81 -1.23
C GLU A 156 -15.02 -2.48 -0.10
N LEU A 157 -13.95 -3.26 0.08
CA LEU A 157 -12.88 -2.91 1.01
C LEU A 157 -12.24 -1.57 0.64
N MET A 158 -11.99 -1.32 -0.64
CA MET A 158 -11.49 -0.03 -1.11
C MET A 158 -12.48 1.11 -0.80
N ARG A 159 -13.78 0.94 -1.06
CA ARG A 159 -14.81 1.96 -0.72
C ARG A 159 -14.85 2.27 0.76
N ILE A 160 -14.80 1.25 1.62
CA ILE A 160 -14.75 1.41 3.09
C ILE A 160 -13.53 2.24 3.48
N ALA A 161 -12.35 1.88 2.94
CA ALA A 161 -11.11 2.57 3.23
C ALA A 161 -11.16 4.05 2.81
N VAL A 162 -11.62 4.33 1.58
CA VAL A 162 -11.77 5.69 1.05
C VAL A 162 -12.71 6.53 1.92
N ARG A 163 -13.88 5.97 2.27
CA ARG A 163 -14.88 6.67 3.10
C ARG A 163 -14.29 7.03 4.46
N LYS A 164 -13.76 6.04 5.18
CA LYS A 164 -13.17 6.24 6.52
C LYS A 164 -11.98 7.19 6.52
N ALA A 165 -11.12 7.11 5.50
CA ALA A 165 -9.99 8.02 5.37
C ALA A 165 -10.42 9.47 5.20
N ARG A 166 -11.43 9.72 4.35
CA ARG A 166 -11.95 11.05 4.07
C ARG A 166 -12.76 11.65 5.23
N GLU A 167 -13.32 10.82 6.11
CA GLU A 167 -13.93 11.30 7.36
C GLU A 167 -12.89 11.98 8.28
N VAL A 168 -11.64 11.51 8.27
CA VAL A 168 -10.55 12.05 9.08
C VAL A 168 -9.75 13.12 8.33
N ARG A 169 -9.45 12.88 7.06
CA ARG A 169 -8.67 13.78 6.19
C ARG A 169 -9.39 13.92 4.84
N PRO A 170 -10.31 14.89 4.69
CA PRO A 170 -11.15 15.03 3.49
C PRO A 170 -10.37 15.11 2.18
N GLU A 171 -9.24 15.79 2.19
CA GLU A 171 -8.35 15.99 1.03
C GLU A 171 -7.20 14.98 0.97
N ILE A 172 -7.33 13.81 1.62
CA ILE A 172 -6.29 12.77 1.56
C ILE A 172 -6.05 12.34 0.11
N LYS A 173 -4.77 12.30 -0.29
CA LYS A 173 -4.38 11.78 -1.60
C LYS A 173 -4.60 10.27 -1.62
N LEU A 174 -5.35 9.78 -2.60
CA LEU A 174 -5.66 8.37 -2.78
C LEU A 174 -5.21 7.93 -4.17
N GLY A 175 -4.39 6.88 -4.24
CA GLY A 175 -3.92 6.28 -5.48
C GLY A 175 -4.17 4.79 -5.52
N VAL A 176 -3.97 4.18 -6.69
CA VAL A 176 -3.92 2.73 -6.87
C VAL A 176 -2.60 2.39 -7.56
N CYS A 177 -1.96 1.32 -7.12
CA CYS A 177 -0.75 0.79 -7.75
C CYS A 177 -0.92 -0.70 -8.04
N GLY A 178 -0.17 -1.19 -9.03
CA GLY A 178 -0.28 -2.57 -9.53
C GLY A 178 -1.07 -2.65 -10.82
N GLU A 179 -1.43 -3.87 -11.22
CA GLU A 179 -1.96 -4.17 -12.55
C GLU A 179 -3.32 -3.52 -12.82
N HIS A 180 -4.15 -3.39 -11.79
CA HIS A 180 -5.46 -2.73 -11.90
C HIS A 180 -5.39 -1.21 -12.06
N GLY A 181 -4.20 -0.60 -11.99
CA GLY A 181 -4.02 0.83 -12.23
C GLY A 181 -3.85 1.22 -13.70
N GLY A 182 -3.67 0.23 -14.59
CA GLY A 182 -3.47 0.41 -16.04
C GLY A 182 -4.74 0.37 -16.88
#